data_AF-E6LN26-F1
#
_entry.id   AF-E6LN26-F1
#
_cell.length_a   1.000
_cell.length_b   1.000
_cell.length_c   1.000
_cell.angle_alpha   90.00
_cell.angle_beta   90.00
_cell.angle_gamma   90.00
#
_symmetry.space_group_name_H-M   'P 1'
#
loop_
_entity.id
_entity.type
_entity.pdbx_description
1 polymer ?
#
loop_
_entity_poly.entity_id
_entity_poly.type
_entity_poly.pdbx_seq_one_letter_code
_entity_poly.pdbx_strand_id
1 'polypeptide(L)'
;MNNIDLLWDDFKEHFAFKKEEYIKIADFCNKNCKEMRDIVLQTADELTENIFLFRLPWDMEATNEAVNFKGKIKWNYCFNEDEEFIFQLNRHRYWICLGQAFWIKQNDIYVKTFLNQLLDWINENIDIKNADRKVWRTLEIGLRADYWVRAMSFFISHPLITDEIKEKFFYALSIHAKHLATNPKKGFSIKSNWGVMEYAG
;
A
#
# COMPACT_ATOMS: atom_id res chain seq x y z
N MET A 1 12.60 -26.09 -0.42
CA MET A 1 12.07 -24.73 -0.58
C MET A 1 11.73 -24.54 -2.03
N ASN A 2 10.48 -24.19 -2.31
CA ASN A 2 10.10 -23.72 -3.64
C ASN A 2 10.64 -22.27 -3.83
N ASN A 3 10.52 -21.70 -5.03
CA ASN A 3 11.02 -20.36 -5.31
C ASN A 3 10.32 -19.27 -4.46
N ILE A 4 9.04 -19.49 -4.12
CA ILE A 4 8.26 -18.55 -3.32
C ILE A 4 8.72 -18.52 -1.85
N ASP A 5 9.14 -19.65 -1.28
CA ASP A 5 9.72 -19.72 0.06
C ASP A 5 11.03 -18.93 0.15
N LEU A 6 11.90 -19.08 -0.85
CA LEU A 6 13.18 -18.35 -0.93
C LEU A 6 12.95 -16.84 -0.99
N LEU A 7 12.04 -16.39 -1.87
CA LEU A 7 11.66 -14.97 -1.97
C LEU A 7 11.03 -14.44 -0.69
N TRP A 8 10.21 -15.25 -0.03
CA TRP A 8 9.57 -14.86 1.21
C TRP A 8 10.56 -14.77 2.38
N ASP A 9 11.53 -15.66 2.45
CA ASP A 9 12.60 -15.61 3.45
C ASP A 9 13.47 -14.36 3.25
N ASP A 10 13.88 -14.07 2.02
CA ASP A 10 14.62 -12.85 1.66
C ASP A 10 13.84 -11.58 2.00
N PHE A 11 12.53 -11.56 1.68
CA PHE A 11 11.64 -10.44 2.02
C PHE A 11 11.57 -10.20 3.53
N LYS A 12 11.40 -11.25 4.34
CA LYS A 12 11.35 -11.12 5.80
C LYS A 12 12.66 -10.60 6.36
N GLU A 13 13.80 -11.06 5.84
CA GLU A 13 15.13 -10.64 6.28
C GLU A 13 15.35 -9.15 6.06
N HIS A 14 14.91 -8.60 4.93
CA HIS A 14 15.18 -7.21 4.56
C HIS A 14 14.13 -6.21 5.04
N PHE A 15 12.85 -6.60 5.13
CA PHE A 15 11.75 -5.64 5.29
C PHE A 15 10.97 -5.75 6.60
N ALA A 16 11.12 -6.85 7.33
CA ALA A 16 10.30 -7.11 8.50
C ALA A 16 11.11 -7.12 9.80
N PHE A 17 10.51 -6.54 10.85
CA PHE A 17 11.04 -6.65 12.19
C PHE A 17 10.61 -7.96 12.86
N LYS A 18 11.30 -8.32 13.94
CA LYS A 18 10.83 -9.41 14.81
C LYS A 18 9.56 -8.97 15.55
N LYS A 19 8.72 -9.94 15.92
CA LYS A 19 7.45 -9.70 16.62
C LYS A 19 7.63 -8.83 17.87
N GLU A 20 8.69 -9.08 18.64
CA GLU A 20 8.98 -8.35 19.88
C GLU A 20 9.33 -6.87 19.62
N GLU A 21 9.91 -6.57 18.46
CA GLU A 21 10.25 -5.21 18.06
C GLU A 21 8.99 -4.44 17.67
N TYR A 22 8.08 -5.05 16.90
CA TYR A 22 6.79 -4.42 16.60
C TYR A 22 5.99 -4.10 17.86
N ILE A 23 5.98 -4.99 18.85
CA ILE A 23 5.32 -4.73 20.16
C ILE A 23 5.97 -3.53 20.86
N LYS A 24 7.32 -3.48 20.92
CA LYS A 24 8.04 -2.35 21.53
C LYS A 24 7.77 -1.02 20.81
N ILE A 25 7.71 -1.05 19.47
CA ILE A 25 7.40 0.13 18.65
C ILE A 25 5.96 0.59 18.92
N ALA A 26 5.00 -0.33 18.95
CA ALA A 26 3.61 0.00 19.27
C ALA A 26 3.46 0.62 20.66
N ASP A 27 4.12 0.05 21.68
CA ASP A 27 4.16 0.61 23.04
C ASP A 27 4.79 2.00 23.08
N PHE A 28 5.87 2.21 22.33
CA PHE A 28 6.50 3.52 22.21
C PHE A 28 5.55 4.54 21.59
N CYS A 29 4.90 4.20 20.48
CA CYS A 29 3.93 5.05 19.80
C CYS A 29 2.74 5.39 20.71
N ASN A 30 2.26 4.42 21.49
CA ASN A 30 1.19 4.62 22.46
C ASN A 30 1.53 5.62 23.56
N LYS A 31 2.80 5.67 23.98
CA LYS A 31 3.27 6.57 25.05
C LYS A 31 3.67 7.96 24.54
N ASN A 32 4.25 8.04 23.33
CA ASN A 32 4.98 9.23 22.91
C ASN A 32 4.43 9.92 21.65
N CYS A 33 3.61 9.22 20.84
CA CYS A 33 3.24 9.69 19.50
C CYS A 33 1.73 9.92 19.36
N LYS A 34 1.08 10.46 20.39
CA LYS A 34 -0.40 10.54 20.48
C LYS A 34 -1.05 11.07 19.20
N GLU A 35 -0.62 12.23 18.72
CA GLU A 35 -1.23 12.90 17.55
C GLU A 35 -1.14 12.03 16.28
N MET A 36 0.06 11.61 15.90
CA MET A 36 0.25 10.78 14.71
C MET A 36 -0.39 9.40 14.86
N ARG A 37 -0.34 8.80 16.07
CA ARG A 37 -0.99 7.52 16.36
C ARG A 37 -2.50 7.64 16.15
N ASP A 38 -3.13 8.70 16.64
CA ASP A 38 -4.57 8.88 16.52
C ASP A 38 -4.99 9.08 15.06
N ILE A 39 -4.20 9.83 14.27
CA ILE A 39 -4.39 9.94 12.82
C ILE A 39 -4.30 8.57 12.13
N VAL A 40 -3.25 7.79 12.45
CA VAL A 40 -3.05 6.44 11.88
C VAL A 40 -4.21 5.51 12.21
N LEU A 41 -4.64 5.49 13.47
CA LEU A 41 -5.76 4.65 13.91
C LEU A 41 -7.06 5.08 13.24
N GLN A 42 -7.34 6.40 13.17
CA GLN A 42 -8.51 6.90 12.48
C GLN A 42 -8.51 6.52 11.00
N THR A 43 -7.39 6.71 10.30
CA THR A 43 -7.27 6.30 8.89
C THR A 43 -7.46 4.79 8.73
N ALA A 44 -6.88 3.96 9.61
CA ALA A 44 -7.03 2.52 9.54
C ALA A 44 -8.49 2.07 9.79
N ASP A 45 -9.17 2.67 10.76
CA ASP A 45 -10.58 2.37 11.08
C ASP A 45 -11.51 2.81 9.94
N GLU A 46 -11.23 3.95 9.29
CA GLU A 46 -11.98 4.39 8.11
C GLU A 46 -11.80 3.43 6.92
N LEU A 47 -10.57 2.92 6.71
CA LEU A 47 -10.30 1.94 5.67
C LEU A 47 -11.02 0.62 5.88
N THR A 48 -11.32 0.19 7.12
CA THR A 48 -12.11 -1.03 7.34
C THR A 48 -13.53 -0.92 6.79
N GLU A 49 -14.02 0.31 6.64
CA GLU A 49 -15.33 0.67 6.08
C GLU A 49 -15.23 1.18 4.62
N ASN A 50 -14.07 1.02 3.96
CA ASN A 50 -13.77 1.54 2.62
C ASN A 50 -14.03 3.06 2.48
N ILE A 51 -13.67 3.80 3.53
CA ILE A 51 -13.68 5.26 3.57
C ILE A 51 -12.24 5.76 3.34
N PHE A 52 -12.08 6.65 2.37
CA PHE A 52 -10.79 7.21 1.98
C PHE A 52 -10.79 8.71 2.22
N LEU A 53 -9.89 9.16 3.09
CA LEU A 53 -9.60 10.57 3.35
C LEU A 53 -8.08 10.72 3.46
N PHE A 54 -7.48 11.39 2.48
CA PHE A 54 -6.04 11.53 2.36
C PHE A 54 -5.57 12.69 3.22
N ARG A 55 -5.07 12.36 4.42
CA ARG A 55 -4.72 13.34 5.46
C ARG A 55 -3.33 13.11 6.05
N LEU A 56 -2.63 12.08 5.60
CA LEU A 56 -1.35 11.73 6.20
C LEU A 56 -0.33 12.81 5.86
N PRO A 57 0.60 13.14 6.76
CA PRO A 57 1.66 14.10 6.45
C PRO A 57 2.35 13.68 5.15
N TRP A 58 2.50 14.60 4.20
CA TRP A 58 3.12 14.34 2.88
C TRP A 58 2.29 13.51 1.90
N ASP A 59 0.99 13.30 2.14
CA ASP A 59 0.09 12.95 1.04
C ASP A 59 0.14 14.09 0.03
N MET A 60 0.49 13.78 -1.23
CA MET A 60 0.71 14.84 -2.23
C MET A 60 -0.62 15.46 -2.64
N GLU A 61 -1.71 14.67 -2.61
CA GLU A 61 -3.07 15.12 -2.88
C GLU A 61 -3.94 14.93 -1.63
N ALA A 62 -3.69 15.74 -0.60
CA ALA A 62 -4.50 15.70 0.61
C ALA A 62 -5.95 16.15 0.31
N THR A 63 -6.94 15.47 0.89
CA THR A 63 -8.36 15.78 0.70
C THR A 63 -8.98 16.32 1.98
N ASN A 64 -9.98 17.20 1.83
CA ASN A 64 -10.78 17.70 2.95
C ASN A 64 -12.08 16.91 3.15
N GLU A 65 -12.51 16.18 2.11
CA GLU A 65 -13.72 15.39 2.10
C GLU A 65 -13.39 13.91 1.97
N ALA A 66 -14.07 13.09 2.75
CA ALA A 66 -13.93 11.64 2.71
C ALA A 66 -14.80 11.05 1.60
N VAL A 67 -14.24 10.12 0.83
CA VAL A 67 -14.97 9.32 -0.15
C VAL A 67 -15.27 7.96 0.45
N ASN A 68 -16.55 7.63 0.61
CA ASN A 68 -17.01 6.32 1.08
C ASN A 68 -17.58 5.52 -0.08
N PHE A 69 -16.96 4.38 -0.41
CA PHE A 69 -17.43 3.51 -1.49
C PHE A 69 -18.61 2.59 -1.11
N LYS A 70 -19.00 2.55 0.18
CA LYS A 70 -20.15 1.81 0.75
C LYS A 70 -20.25 0.34 0.36
N GLY A 71 -19.13 -0.26 -0.06
CA GLY A 71 -19.09 -1.55 -0.72
C GLY A 71 -17.83 -1.66 -1.56
N LYS A 72 -17.99 -1.99 -2.84
CA LYS A 72 -16.87 -2.24 -3.75
C LYS A 72 -16.11 -0.95 -4.07
N ILE A 73 -14.80 -0.98 -3.86
CA ILE A 73 -13.91 0.14 -4.17
C ILE A 73 -13.86 0.34 -5.68
N LYS A 74 -13.97 1.58 -6.14
CA LYS A 74 -13.78 1.93 -7.54
C LYS A 74 -12.37 2.52 -7.68
N TRP A 75 -11.39 1.68 -7.99
CA TRP A 75 -9.99 2.09 -8.08
C TRP A 75 -9.71 3.11 -9.19
N ASN A 76 -10.60 3.23 -10.18
CA ASN A 76 -10.54 4.23 -11.25
C ASN A 76 -11.45 5.46 -11.00
N TYR A 77 -11.82 5.72 -9.76
CA TYR A 77 -12.72 6.82 -9.42
C TYR A 77 -12.02 8.19 -9.46
N CYS A 78 -12.52 9.09 -10.31
CA CYS A 78 -12.19 10.52 -10.26
C CYS A 78 -13.23 11.27 -9.41
N PHE A 79 -12.78 12.00 -8.40
CA PHE A 79 -13.63 12.80 -7.53
C PHE A 79 -13.77 14.22 -8.10
N ASN A 80 -15.00 14.70 -8.31
CA ASN A 80 -15.27 16.06 -8.82
C ASN A 80 -14.48 16.43 -10.10
N GLU A 81 -14.30 15.49 -11.02
CA GLU A 81 -13.52 15.65 -12.26
C GLU A 81 -12.02 15.93 -12.05
N ASP A 82 -11.54 15.81 -10.81
CA ASP A 82 -10.13 15.92 -10.46
C ASP A 82 -9.43 14.56 -10.53
N GLU A 83 -8.37 14.50 -11.31
CA GLU A 83 -7.54 13.30 -11.47
C GLU A 83 -6.60 13.07 -10.27
N GLU A 84 -6.39 14.07 -9.42
CA GLU A 84 -5.50 13.93 -8.27
C GLU A 84 -6.00 12.89 -7.26
N PHE A 85 -7.33 12.76 -7.12
CA PHE A 85 -7.91 11.72 -6.25
C PHE A 85 -7.56 10.30 -6.73
N ILE A 86 -7.71 10.00 -8.04
CA ILE A 86 -7.39 8.66 -8.56
C ILE A 86 -5.89 8.37 -8.42
N PHE A 87 -5.02 9.36 -8.59
CA PHE A 87 -3.58 9.17 -8.40
C PHE A 87 -3.26 8.85 -6.94
N GLN A 88 -3.76 9.65 -5.99
CA GLN A 88 -3.51 9.44 -4.57
C GLN A 88 -4.15 8.14 -4.05
N LEU A 89 -5.36 7.80 -4.51
CA LEU A 89 -6.00 6.51 -4.23
C LEU A 89 -5.06 5.36 -4.61
N ASN A 90 -4.48 5.40 -5.80
CA ASN A 90 -3.64 4.31 -6.31
C ASN A 90 -2.18 4.36 -5.85
N ARG A 91 -1.81 5.24 -4.91
CA ARG A 91 -0.50 5.18 -4.22
C ARG A 91 -0.52 4.19 -3.07
N HIS A 92 -1.68 3.93 -2.44
CA HIS A 92 -1.84 2.94 -1.36
C HIS A 92 -1.00 3.15 -0.09
N ARG A 93 -0.46 4.35 0.13
CA ARG A 93 0.33 4.67 1.34
C ARG A 93 -0.43 4.37 2.63
N TYR A 94 -1.73 4.63 2.63
CA TYR A 94 -2.63 4.43 3.76
C TYR A 94 -2.73 2.95 4.21
N TRP A 95 -2.34 1.97 3.38
CA TRP A 95 -2.25 0.57 3.82
C TRP A 95 -1.19 0.34 4.90
N ILE A 96 -0.17 1.20 4.98
CA ILE A 96 0.79 1.18 6.09
C ILE A 96 0.08 1.45 7.43
N CYS A 97 -0.97 2.28 7.43
CA CYS A 97 -1.77 2.55 8.64
C CYS A 97 -2.50 1.30 9.14
N LEU A 98 -2.96 0.40 8.24
CA LEU A 98 -3.54 -0.89 8.64
C LEU A 98 -2.51 -1.76 9.37
N GLY A 99 -1.27 -1.82 8.86
CA GLY A 99 -0.18 -2.54 9.51
C GLY A 99 0.18 -1.97 10.88
N GLN A 100 0.28 -0.64 10.98
CA GLN A 100 0.54 0.04 12.25
C GLN A 100 -0.60 -0.18 13.26
N ALA A 101 -1.85 -0.04 12.83
CA ALA A 101 -3.04 -0.23 13.67
C ALA A 101 -3.15 -1.68 14.17
N PHE A 102 -2.82 -2.67 13.32
CA PHE A 102 -2.74 -4.07 13.75
C PHE A 102 -1.79 -4.24 14.94
N TRP A 103 -0.59 -3.67 14.90
CA TRP A 103 0.33 -3.82 16.03
C TRP A 103 -0.07 -3.03 17.28
N ILE A 104 -0.70 -1.87 17.10
CA ILE A 104 -1.21 -1.05 18.22
C ILE A 104 -2.43 -1.69 18.91
N LYS A 105 -3.32 -2.33 18.15
CA LYS A 105 -4.62 -2.83 18.64
C LYS A 105 -4.70 -4.36 18.76
N GLN A 106 -3.80 -5.08 18.10
CA GLN A 106 -3.80 -6.55 17.98
C GLN A 106 -5.14 -7.11 17.47
N ASN A 107 -5.72 -6.47 16.44
CA ASN A 107 -7.02 -6.83 15.87
C ASN A 107 -6.87 -7.26 14.41
N ASP A 108 -7.29 -8.49 14.11
CA ASP A 108 -7.22 -9.09 12.78
C ASP A 108 -8.04 -8.38 11.70
N ILE A 109 -8.94 -7.46 12.08
CA ILE A 109 -9.71 -6.68 11.10
C ILE A 109 -8.77 -5.95 10.13
N TYR A 110 -7.65 -5.39 10.61
CA TYR A 110 -6.77 -4.59 9.78
C TYR A 110 -6.00 -5.42 8.74
N VAL A 111 -5.55 -6.62 9.09
CA VAL A 111 -4.92 -7.54 8.11
C VAL A 111 -5.95 -8.06 7.12
N LYS A 112 -7.19 -8.35 7.57
CA LYS A 112 -8.28 -8.76 6.67
C LYS A 112 -8.62 -7.65 5.68
N THR A 113 -8.73 -6.41 6.14
CA THR A 113 -8.96 -5.24 5.28
C THR A 113 -7.82 -5.07 4.28
N PHE A 114 -6.56 -5.13 4.73
CA PHE A 114 -5.41 -5.01 3.84
C PHE A 114 -5.43 -6.09 2.75
N LEU A 115 -5.61 -7.36 3.11
CA LEU A 115 -5.64 -8.46 2.14
C LEU A 115 -6.82 -8.36 1.18
N ASN A 116 -8.01 -8.00 1.68
CA ASN A 116 -9.19 -7.80 0.83
C ASN A 116 -8.94 -6.69 -0.20
N GLN A 117 -8.43 -5.55 0.21
CA GLN A 117 -8.15 -4.42 -0.69
C GLN A 117 -6.99 -4.71 -1.65
N LEU A 118 -5.93 -5.37 -1.19
CA LEU A 118 -4.81 -5.82 -2.01
C LEU A 118 -5.28 -6.76 -3.13
N LEU A 119 -6.03 -7.79 -2.77
CA LEU A 119 -6.52 -8.78 -3.74
C LEU A 119 -7.55 -8.18 -4.68
N ASP A 120 -8.46 -7.34 -4.19
CA ASP A 120 -9.43 -6.63 -5.01
C ASP A 120 -8.72 -5.76 -6.06
N TRP A 121 -7.73 -4.95 -5.64
CA TRP A 121 -6.96 -4.14 -6.57
C TRP A 121 -6.21 -4.98 -7.61
N ILE A 122 -5.55 -6.07 -7.20
CA ILE A 122 -4.81 -6.97 -8.12
C ILE A 122 -5.78 -7.58 -9.13
N ASN A 123 -6.92 -8.12 -8.67
CA ASN A 123 -7.88 -8.78 -9.55
C ASN A 123 -8.47 -7.81 -10.59
N GLU A 124 -8.65 -6.54 -10.24
CA GLU A 124 -9.23 -5.55 -11.16
C GLU A 124 -8.21 -4.90 -12.09
N ASN A 125 -7.00 -4.63 -11.60
CA ASN A 125 -6.10 -3.69 -12.26
C ASN A 125 -4.79 -4.32 -12.75
N ILE A 126 -4.47 -5.58 -12.42
CA ILE A 126 -3.15 -6.14 -12.77
C ILE A 126 -2.93 -6.31 -14.29
N ASP A 127 -4.01 -6.49 -15.05
CA ASP A 127 -3.95 -6.46 -16.51
C ASP A 127 -3.88 -5.02 -17.03
N ILE A 128 -2.66 -4.50 -17.10
CA ILE A 128 -2.33 -3.13 -17.53
C ILE A 128 -3.01 -2.74 -18.86
N LYS A 129 -3.23 -3.70 -19.78
CA LYS A 129 -3.84 -3.39 -21.08
C LYS A 129 -5.32 -3.01 -20.97
N ASN A 130 -6.02 -3.59 -19.99
CA ASN A 130 -7.45 -3.42 -19.78
C ASN A 130 -7.78 -2.48 -18.61
N ALA A 131 -6.80 -2.20 -17.74
CA ALA A 131 -6.95 -1.24 -16.64
C ALA A 131 -7.01 0.21 -17.14
N ASP A 132 -7.59 1.10 -16.33
CA ASP A 132 -7.51 2.55 -16.58
C ASP A 132 -6.04 2.98 -16.52
N ARG A 133 -5.58 3.67 -17.58
CA ARG A 133 -4.19 4.13 -17.70
C ARG A 133 -3.77 5.02 -16.53
N LYS A 134 -4.69 5.74 -15.89
CA LYS A 134 -4.41 6.62 -14.75
C LYS A 134 -3.92 5.84 -13.52
N VAL A 135 -4.37 4.60 -13.33
CA VAL A 135 -3.94 3.71 -12.24
C VAL A 135 -2.48 3.25 -12.39
N TRP A 136 -1.98 3.23 -13.63
CA TRP A 136 -0.66 2.75 -14.03
C TRP A 136 0.27 3.86 -14.52
N ARG A 137 0.14 5.07 -13.99
CA ARG A 137 1.19 6.08 -14.14
C ARG A 137 2.45 5.66 -13.38
N THR A 138 3.62 5.95 -13.95
CA THR A 138 4.91 5.48 -13.45
C THR A 138 5.21 5.91 -12.01
N LEU A 139 4.86 7.14 -11.63
CA LEU A 139 5.01 7.60 -10.25
C LEU A 139 4.17 6.75 -9.29
N GLU A 140 2.87 6.63 -9.56
CA GLU A 140 1.95 5.88 -8.70
C GLU A 140 2.40 4.42 -8.58
N ILE A 141 2.92 3.81 -9.65
CA ILE A 141 3.47 2.45 -9.63
C ILE A 141 4.67 2.34 -8.70
N GLY A 142 5.65 3.26 -8.79
CA GLY A 142 6.85 3.23 -7.95
C GLY A 142 6.51 3.41 -6.47
N LEU A 143 5.71 4.43 -6.14
CA LEU A 143 5.25 4.66 -4.76
C LEU A 143 4.44 3.47 -4.22
N ARG A 144 3.55 2.92 -5.04
CA ARG A 144 2.71 1.77 -4.66
C ARG A 144 3.57 0.54 -4.36
N ALA A 145 4.58 0.24 -5.17
CA ALA A 145 5.48 -0.90 -4.94
C ALA A 145 6.21 -0.77 -3.59
N ASP A 146 6.81 0.39 -3.28
CA ASP A 146 7.46 0.65 -1.98
C ASP A 146 6.46 0.52 -0.82
N TYR A 147 5.28 1.15 -0.93
CA TYR A 147 4.30 1.11 0.15
C TYR A 147 3.67 -0.28 0.35
N TRP A 148 3.53 -1.08 -0.71
CA TRP A 148 3.07 -2.46 -0.63
C TRP A 148 4.03 -3.34 0.16
N VAL A 149 5.33 -3.23 -0.12
CA VAL A 149 6.39 -3.92 0.61
C VAL A 149 6.35 -3.54 2.10
N ARG A 150 6.26 -2.24 2.41
CA ARG A 150 6.15 -1.75 3.80
C ARG A 150 4.88 -2.22 4.50
N ALA A 151 3.74 -2.19 3.82
CA ALA A 151 2.47 -2.61 4.41
C ALA A 151 2.46 -4.13 4.69
N MET A 152 2.92 -4.94 3.74
CA MET A 152 3.00 -6.40 3.87
C MET A 152 3.96 -6.81 5.00
N SER A 153 5.04 -6.05 5.23
CA SER A 153 6.04 -6.40 6.24
C SER A 153 5.51 -6.44 7.68
N PHE A 154 4.43 -5.70 7.97
CA PHE A 154 3.75 -5.76 9.27
C PHE A 154 3.04 -7.10 9.52
N PHE A 155 2.71 -7.85 8.47
CA PHE A 155 1.85 -9.04 8.56
C PHE A 155 2.59 -10.36 8.33
N ILE A 156 3.92 -10.35 8.19
CA ILE A 156 4.71 -11.51 7.71
C ILE A 156 4.52 -12.82 8.48
N SER A 157 4.16 -12.74 9.76
CA SER A 157 3.95 -13.89 10.65
C SER A 157 2.47 -14.20 10.88
N HIS A 158 1.57 -13.44 10.26
CA HIS A 158 0.14 -13.63 10.41
C HIS A 158 -0.32 -14.87 9.63
N PRO A 159 -1.15 -15.77 10.20
CA PRO A 159 -1.57 -17.01 9.55
C PRO A 159 -2.40 -16.80 8.27
N LEU A 160 -2.95 -15.60 8.07
CA LEU A 160 -3.66 -15.25 6.83
C LEU A 160 -2.71 -14.98 5.65
N ILE A 161 -1.40 -14.86 5.88
CA ILE A 161 -0.41 -14.75 4.80
C ILE A 161 -0.06 -16.16 4.31
N THR A 162 -0.99 -16.72 3.53
CA THR A 162 -0.84 -18.03 2.89
C THR A 162 0.10 -17.95 1.68
N ASP A 163 0.53 -19.10 1.17
CA ASP A 163 1.39 -19.14 -0.02
C ASP A 163 0.69 -18.53 -1.25
N GLU A 164 -0.63 -18.71 -1.39
CA GLU A 164 -1.41 -18.06 -2.46
C GLU A 164 -1.34 -16.53 -2.38
N ILE A 165 -1.39 -15.96 -1.16
CA ILE A 165 -1.25 -14.51 -0.97
C ILE A 165 0.16 -14.05 -1.35
N LYS A 166 1.20 -14.78 -0.93
CA LYS A 166 2.58 -14.47 -1.27
C LYS A 166 2.79 -14.50 -2.79
N GLU A 167 2.27 -15.54 -3.46
CA GLU A 167 2.37 -15.69 -4.91
C GLU A 167 1.71 -14.52 -5.64
N LYS A 168 0.47 -14.15 -5.27
CA LYS A 168 -0.23 -12.99 -5.87
C LYS A 168 0.51 -11.68 -5.61
N PHE A 169 1.04 -11.50 -4.40
CA PHE A 169 1.80 -10.31 -4.02
C PHE A 169 3.08 -10.15 -4.85
N PHE A 170 3.94 -11.17 -4.90
CA PHE A 170 5.18 -11.09 -5.68
C PHE A 170 4.93 -11.09 -7.18
N TYR A 171 3.92 -11.83 -7.67
CA TYR A 171 3.49 -11.72 -9.06
C TYR A 171 3.12 -10.28 -9.39
N ALA A 172 2.28 -9.64 -8.57
CA ALA A 172 1.89 -8.26 -8.80
C ALA A 172 3.08 -7.29 -8.76
N LEU A 173 3.98 -7.41 -7.78
CA LEU A 173 5.22 -6.61 -7.74
C LEU A 173 6.10 -6.82 -8.98
N SER A 174 6.19 -8.05 -9.50
CA SER A 174 6.95 -8.32 -10.74
C SER A 174 6.37 -7.59 -11.96
N ILE A 175 5.04 -7.43 -12.02
CA ILE A 175 4.35 -6.65 -13.06
C ILE A 175 4.65 -5.16 -12.91
N HIS A 176 4.67 -4.63 -11.68
CA HIS A 176 5.07 -3.25 -11.39
C HIS A 176 6.51 -2.98 -11.85
N ALA A 177 7.45 -3.82 -11.41
CA ALA A 177 8.86 -3.73 -11.77
C ALA A 177 9.07 -3.79 -13.29
N LYS A 178 8.39 -4.72 -13.99
CA LYS A 178 8.47 -4.82 -15.45
C LYS A 178 7.94 -3.58 -16.14
N HIS A 179 6.82 -3.02 -15.67
CA HIS A 179 6.27 -1.79 -16.24
C HIS A 179 7.24 -0.62 -16.08
N LEU A 180 7.76 -0.40 -14.86
CA LEU A 180 8.75 0.65 -14.57
C LEU A 180 10.02 0.49 -15.41
N ALA A 181 10.55 -0.73 -15.55
CA ALA A 181 11.72 -1.01 -16.36
C ALA A 181 11.54 -0.68 -17.85
N THR A 182 10.30 -0.77 -18.36
CA THR A 182 9.95 -0.44 -19.75
C THR A 182 9.47 1.00 -19.96
N ASN A 183 9.55 1.86 -18.93
CA ASN A 183 9.04 3.23 -18.99
C ASN A 183 9.63 4.02 -20.20
N PRO A 184 8.80 4.41 -21.19
CA PRO A 184 9.26 5.09 -22.39
C PRO A 184 9.69 6.55 -22.12
N LYS A 185 9.32 7.13 -20.96
CA LYS A 185 9.65 8.51 -20.55
C LYS A 185 10.95 8.63 -19.76
N LYS A 186 11.88 7.68 -19.93
CA LYS A 186 13.18 7.62 -19.23
C LYS A 186 13.93 8.96 -19.16
N GLY A 187 13.85 9.79 -20.21
CA GLY A 187 14.49 11.11 -20.24
C GLY A 187 13.92 12.14 -19.25
N PHE A 188 12.61 12.10 -18.96
CA PHE A 188 11.98 12.94 -17.95
C PHE A 188 12.30 12.41 -16.54
N SER A 189 12.15 11.10 -16.33
CA SER A 189 12.41 10.45 -15.05
C SER A 189 13.84 10.68 -14.56
N ILE A 190 14.87 10.49 -15.39
CA ILE A 190 16.27 10.66 -14.98
C ILE A 190 16.60 12.06 -14.43
N LYS A 191 15.88 13.10 -14.87
CA LYS A 191 16.18 14.50 -14.54
C LYS A 191 15.25 15.11 -13.48
N SER A 192 14.21 14.38 -13.11
CA SER A 192 13.14 14.86 -12.25
C SER A 192 13.22 14.21 -10.87
N ASN A 193 12.87 14.94 -9.82
CA ASN A 193 12.68 14.36 -8.47
C ASN A 193 11.62 13.26 -8.47
N TRP A 194 10.65 13.33 -9.40
CA TRP A 194 9.66 12.28 -9.61
C TRP A 194 10.30 10.97 -10.06
N GLY A 195 11.37 11.02 -10.86
CA GLY A 195 12.06 9.80 -11.25
C GLY A 195 12.78 9.11 -10.09
N VAL A 196 13.28 9.86 -9.10
CA VAL A 196 13.82 9.26 -7.88
C VAL A 196 12.74 8.45 -7.15
N MET A 197 11.52 8.98 -7.06
CA MET A 197 10.38 8.28 -6.46
C MET A 197 9.91 7.08 -7.31
N GLU A 198 9.94 7.20 -8.64
CA GLU A 198 9.65 6.09 -9.56
C GLU A 198 10.65 4.95 -9.43
N TYR A 199 11.94 5.24 -9.30
CA TYR A 199 13.02 4.24 -9.22
C TYR A 199 13.26 3.70 -7.81
N ALA A 200 12.65 4.29 -6.78
CA ALA A 200 12.75 3.80 -5.40
C ALA A 200 11.85 2.58 -5.13
N GLY A 201 10.79 2.38 -5.93
CA GLY A 201 9.94 1.19 -5.90
C GLY A 201 10.44 0.09 -6.82
#